data_AF-A0AAN6GHA8-F1
#
_entry.id   AF-A0AAN6GHA8-F1
#
_cell.length_a   1.000
_cell.length_b   1.000
_cell.length_c   1.000
_cell.angle_alpha   90.00
_cell.angle_beta   90.00
_cell.angle_gamma   90.00
#
_symmetry.space_group_name_H-M   'P 1'
#
loop_
_entity.id
_entity.type
_entity.pdbx_description
1 polymer ?
#
loop_
_entity_poly.entity_id
_entity_poly.type
_entity_poly.pdbx_seq_one_letter_code
_entity_poly.pdbx_strand_id
1 'polypeptide(L)'
;MLFRSLATALLASSAFAATVVFDCTKVPNICSNDCYAIQCAGKPTLLHRDSNDATYHRTQNACRSPNRCSGNPTDSNSCDEYPYASSAEGGAGAVTRCVPSHENSVQGGTLSSFYTNNGVTEGKAYNVGFSNSGGLQYCGTGCSNTGNEVIRRGEQGQRPGPQFLRRHFRSNEGHSILMFERWSEPGSLDHLVGSQVWLAHEERNVTITHAA
;
A
#
# COMPACT_ATOMS: atom_id res chain seq x y z
N MET A 1 -25.20 -16.56 -51.51
CA MET A 1 -25.18 -15.49 -50.49
C MET A 1 -24.02 -15.78 -49.55
N LEU A 2 -22.89 -15.08 -49.69
CA LEU A 2 -21.75 -15.22 -48.77
C LEU A 2 -21.92 -14.23 -47.62
N PHE A 3 -22.21 -14.71 -46.42
CA PHE A 3 -22.11 -13.91 -45.20
C PHE A 3 -20.63 -13.78 -44.81
N ARG A 4 -20.08 -12.58 -44.94
CA ARG A 4 -18.78 -12.22 -44.35
C ARG A 4 -18.99 -11.97 -42.86
N SER A 5 -18.60 -12.93 -42.02
CA SER A 5 -18.50 -12.70 -40.57
C SER A 5 -17.37 -11.71 -40.29
N LEU A 6 -17.72 -10.49 -39.87
CA LEU A 6 -16.77 -9.60 -39.20
C LEU A 6 -16.52 -10.17 -37.80
N ALA A 7 -15.36 -10.79 -37.60
CA ALA A 7 -14.87 -11.10 -36.26
C ALA A 7 -14.45 -9.78 -35.60
N THR A 8 -15.26 -9.29 -34.67
CA THR A 8 -14.89 -8.16 -33.80
C THR A 8 -13.89 -8.71 -32.77
N ALA A 9 -12.62 -8.35 -32.93
CA ALA A 9 -11.61 -8.66 -31.91
C ALA A 9 -11.89 -7.82 -30.67
N LEU A 10 -12.47 -8.43 -29.64
CA LEU A 10 -12.48 -7.89 -28.29
C LEU A 10 -11.02 -7.86 -27.80
N LEU A 11 -10.40 -6.69 -27.84
CA LEU A 11 -9.15 -6.45 -27.11
C LEU A 11 -9.48 -6.59 -25.62
N ALA A 12 -9.13 -7.74 -25.04
CA ALA A 12 -9.08 -7.89 -23.60
C ALA A 12 -8.02 -6.91 -23.08
N SER A 13 -8.47 -5.77 -22.56
CA SER A 13 -7.59 -4.87 -21.82
C SER A 13 -7.18 -5.63 -20.57
N SER A 14 -5.94 -6.14 -20.55
CA SER A 14 -5.28 -6.59 -19.33
C SER A 14 -5.12 -5.36 -18.44
N ALA A 15 -6.17 -5.05 -17.67
CA ALA A 15 -6.15 -3.96 -16.73
C ALA A 15 -5.14 -4.31 -15.63
N PHE A 16 -3.96 -3.69 -15.70
CA PHE A 16 -2.97 -3.77 -14.63
C PHE A 16 -3.58 -3.30 -13.32
N ALA A 17 -3.06 -3.81 -12.20
CA ALA A 17 -3.51 -3.41 -10.88
C ALA A 17 -3.35 -1.89 -10.70
N ALA A 18 -4.42 -1.21 -10.31
CA ALA A 18 -4.39 0.23 -10.04
C ALA A 18 -3.38 0.52 -8.92
N THR A 19 -2.75 1.70 -8.93
CA THR A 19 -1.74 2.05 -7.92
C THR A 19 -2.20 3.26 -7.12
N VAL A 20 -2.26 3.13 -5.80
CA VAL A 20 -2.46 4.25 -4.87
C VAL A 20 -1.10 4.79 -4.43
N VAL A 21 -0.92 6.11 -4.49
CA VAL A 21 0.32 6.77 -4.04
C VAL A 21 0.02 7.69 -2.85
N PHE A 22 0.57 7.37 -1.67
CA PHE A 22 0.46 8.21 -0.48
C PHE A 22 1.49 9.34 -0.48
N ASP A 23 1.06 10.56 -0.17
CA ASP A 23 1.95 11.67 0.10
C ASP A 23 2.46 11.59 1.54
N CYS A 24 3.72 11.21 1.68
CA CYS A 24 4.33 10.99 2.98
C CYS A 24 4.59 12.26 3.80
N THR A 25 4.37 13.46 3.24
CA THR A 25 4.33 14.69 4.04
C THR A 25 3.02 14.84 4.83
N LYS A 26 1.97 14.11 4.44
CA LYS A 26 0.63 14.17 5.04
C LYS A 26 0.38 13.05 6.04
N VAL A 27 0.99 11.89 5.79
CA VAL A 27 0.86 10.69 6.62
C VAL A 27 2.22 10.05 6.93
N PRO A 28 3.18 10.81 7.50
CA PRO A 28 4.55 10.34 7.67
C PRO A 28 4.69 9.10 8.55
N ASN A 29 3.87 8.97 9.61
CA ASN A 29 3.95 7.80 10.51
C ASN A 29 3.37 6.55 9.84
N ILE A 30 2.33 6.69 9.04
CA ILE A 30 1.76 5.61 8.23
C ILE A 30 2.74 5.17 7.15
N CYS A 31 3.31 6.10 6.37
CA CYS A 31 4.34 5.76 5.37
C CYS A 31 5.52 5.00 6.01
N SER A 32 5.96 5.42 7.20
CA SER A 32 6.99 4.72 7.96
C SER A 32 6.57 3.29 8.34
N ASN A 33 5.33 3.09 8.79
CA ASN A 33 4.79 1.76 9.13
C ASN A 33 4.74 0.86 7.89
N ASP A 34 4.19 1.35 6.78
CA ASP A 34 4.08 0.62 5.52
C ASP A 34 5.46 0.22 4.98
N CYS A 35 6.40 1.17 4.94
CA CYS A 35 7.77 0.91 4.49
C CYS A 35 8.46 -0.14 5.37
N TYR A 36 8.29 -0.10 6.70
CA TYR A 36 8.79 -1.16 7.59
C TYR A 36 8.11 -2.50 7.31
N ALA A 37 6.78 -2.50 7.18
CA ALA A 37 6.02 -3.71 6.95
C ALA A 37 6.49 -4.42 5.69
N ILE A 38 6.69 -3.68 4.61
CA ILE A 38 7.14 -4.20 3.32
C ILE A 38 8.62 -4.60 3.38
N GLN A 39 9.53 -3.66 3.67
CA GLN A 39 10.96 -3.91 3.55
C GLN A 39 11.51 -4.83 4.64
N CYS A 40 11.01 -4.68 5.87
CA CYS A 40 11.60 -5.28 7.05
C CYS A 40 10.79 -6.44 7.63
N ALA A 41 9.47 -6.47 7.39
CA ALA A 41 8.61 -7.58 7.79
C ALA A 41 8.13 -8.43 6.60
N GLY A 42 8.55 -8.12 5.38
CA GLY A 42 8.28 -8.92 4.18
C GLY A 42 6.81 -8.91 3.74
N LYS A 43 6.03 -7.89 4.10
CA LYS A 43 4.62 -7.77 3.70
C LYS A 43 4.49 -7.44 2.22
N PRO A 44 3.46 -7.98 1.53
CA PRO A 44 3.27 -7.78 0.11
C PRO A 44 2.90 -6.33 -0.22
N THR A 45 3.24 -5.89 -1.43
CA THR A 45 2.90 -4.56 -1.97
C THR A 45 1.72 -4.56 -2.91
N LEU A 46 1.44 -5.72 -3.51
CA LEU A 46 0.23 -6.03 -4.23
C LEU A 46 -0.80 -6.53 -3.21
N LEU A 47 -1.88 -5.78 -3.05
CA LEU A 47 -2.97 -6.08 -2.12
C LEU A 47 -4.26 -6.37 -2.89
N HIS A 48 -5.14 -7.17 -2.33
CA HIS A 48 -6.47 -7.42 -2.91
C HIS A 48 -7.54 -6.80 -2.03
N ARG A 49 -8.46 -6.04 -2.63
CA ARG A 49 -9.54 -5.38 -1.88
C ARG A 49 -10.41 -6.41 -1.16
N ASP A 50 -10.58 -6.22 0.14
CA ASP A 50 -11.51 -7.00 0.97
C ASP A 50 -12.11 -6.11 2.05
N SER A 51 -13.25 -5.49 1.75
CA SER A 51 -13.96 -4.65 2.71
C SER A 51 -14.93 -5.43 3.58
N ASN A 52 -15.38 -6.60 3.13
CA ASN A 52 -16.34 -7.42 3.86
C ASN A 52 -15.73 -7.95 5.16
N ASP A 53 -14.45 -8.34 5.15
CA ASP A 53 -13.76 -8.88 6.32
C ASP A 53 -12.94 -7.83 7.10
N ALA A 54 -13.05 -6.54 6.76
CA ALA A 54 -12.24 -5.50 7.38
C ALA A 54 -12.42 -5.39 8.91
N THR A 55 -13.62 -5.64 9.42
CA THR A 55 -13.85 -5.70 10.87
C THR A 55 -13.16 -6.92 11.47
N TYR A 56 -13.26 -8.08 10.82
CA TYR A 56 -12.61 -9.31 11.26
C TYR A 56 -11.08 -9.15 11.27
N HIS A 57 -10.47 -8.62 10.20
CA HIS A 57 -9.04 -8.35 10.11
C HIS A 57 -8.52 -7.51 11.28
N ARG A 58 -9.23 -6.42 11.66
CA ARG A 58 -8.87 -5.60 12.83
C ARG A 58 -8.86 -6.36 14.15
N THR A 59 -9.70 -7.39 14.29
CA THR A 59 -9.69 -8.25 15.50
C THR A 59 -8.52 -9.23 15.53
N GLN A 60 -7.90 -9.51 14.38
CA GLN A 60 -6.84 -10.50 14.26
C GLN A 60 -5.45 -9.91 14.50
N ASN A 61 -5.20 -8.63 14.23
CA ASN A 61 -3.88 -8.03 14.42
C ASN A 61 -3.65 -7.45 15.84
N ALA A 62 -2.56 -6.70 16.01
CA ALA A 62 -2.17 -6.09 17.28
C ALA A 62 -2.95 -4.80 17.66
N CYS A 63 -3.83 -4.29 16.78
CA CYS A 63 -4.76 -3.20 17.07
C CYS A 63 -6.04 -3.66 17.78
N ARG A 64 -6.23 -4.97 17.98
CA ARG A 64 -7.42 -5.55 18.61
C ARG A 64 -7.77 -4.93 19.97
N SER A 65 -9.01 -5.12 20.42
CA SER A 65 -9.47 -4.68 21.74
C SER A 65 -8.83 -5.47 22.91
N PRO A 66 -8.37 -4.81 23.99
CA PRO A 66 -8.28 -3.35 24.14
C PRO A 66 -7.18 -2.78 23.22
N ASN A 67 -7.54 -1.74 22.46
CA ASN A 67 -6.63 -1.12 21.49
C ASN A 67 -5.42 -0.52 22.22
N ARG A 68 -4.21 -0.99 21.89
CA ARG A 68 -2.94 -0.58 22.51
C ARG A 68 -2.59 0.90 22.36
N CYS A 69 -3.22 1.59 21.42
CA CYS A 69 -3.03 3.02 21.18
C CYS A 69 -4.07 3.88 21.91
N SER A 70 -5.09 3.25 22.52
CA SER A 70 -6.11 3.97 23.28
C SER A 70 -5.50 4.62 24.53
N GLY A 71 -5.76 5.91 24.72
CA GLY A 71 -5.24 6.68 25.86
C GLY A 71 -3.81 7.22 25.67
N ASN A 72 -3.15 6.92 24.55
CA ASN A 72 -1.86 7.53 24.22
C ASN A 72 -2.02 9.03 23.88
N PRO A 73 -0.90 9.79 23.90
CA PRO A 73 -0.89 11.18 23.44
C PRO A 73 -1.35 11.32 21.97
N THR A 74 -1.74 12.53 21.58
CA THR A 74 -2.36 12.81 20.27
C THR A 74 -1.51 12.47 19.06
N ASP A 75 -0.20 12.36 19.24
CA ASP A 75 0.75 11.96 18.19
C ASP A 75 0.83 10.43 17.98
N SER A 76 0.10 9.64 18.78
CA SER A 76 0.18 8.19 18.81
C SER A 76 -1.09 7.52 19.37
N ASN A 77 -2.26 8.16 19.22
CA ASN A 77 -3.52 7.74 19.83
C ASN A 77 -4.42 6.86 18.93
N SER A 78 -3.97 6.53 17.73
CA SER A 78 -4.73 5.71 16.78
C SER A 78 -3.87 4.57 16.26
N CYS A 79 -4.46 3.40 16.03
CA CYS A 79 -3.71 2.22 15.58
C CYS A 79 -3.85 2.09 14.07
N ASP A 80 -2.73 2.17 13.36
CA ASP A 80 -2.58 1.92 11.92
C ASP A 80 -2.10 0.48 11.69
N GLU A 81 -2.37 -0.07 10.51
CA GLU A 81 -2.14 -1.48 10.16
C GLU A 81 -1.76 -1.67 8.69
N TYR A 82 -0.66 -2.37 8.44
CA TYR A 82 -0.25 -2.81 7.11
C TYR A 82 0.09 -4.33 7.08
N PRO A 83 -0.46 -5.12 6.15
CA PRO A 83 -1.42 -4.72 5.13
C PRO A 83 -2.75 -4.24 5.72
N TYR A 84 -3.44 -3.38 4.98
CA TYR A 84 -4.65 -2.70 5.45
C TYR A 84 -5.73 -3.72 5.82
N ALA A 85 -6.49 -3.47 6.88
CA ALA A 85 -7.62 -4.33 7.23
C ALA A 85 -8.61 -4.49 6.08
N SER A 86 -8.69 -3.51 5.18
CA SER A 86 -9.57 -3.57 4.02
C SER A 86 -8.93 -4.25 2.80
N SER A 87 -7.98 -5.14 3.05
CA SER A 87 -7.34 -6.03 2.07
C SER A 87 -7.31 -7.47 2.56
N ALA A 88 -7.29 -8.43 1.64
CA ALA A 88 -7.24 -9.86 1.94
C ALA A 88 -5.94 -10.27 2.67
N GLU A 89 -4.86 -9.51 2.48
CA GLU A 89 -3.57 -9.68 3.16
C GLU A 89 -3.53 -9.05 4.56
N GLY A 90 -4.61 -8.35 4.94
CA GLY A 90 -4.76 -7.72 6.24
C GLY A 90 -4.97 -8.71 7.38
N GLY A 91 -5.10 -8.18 8.59
CA GLY A 91 -5.40 -8.98 9.77
C GLY A 91 -4.17 -9.71 10.32
N ALA A 92 -4.28 -11.04 10.51
CA ALA A 92 -3.25 -11.80 11.22
C ALA A 92 -1.86 -11.60 10.59
N GLY A 93 -0.89 -11.22 11.42
CA GLY A 93 0.48 -10.94 11.00
C GLY A 93 0.71 -9.53 10.48
N ALA A 94 -0.31 -8.69 10.30
CA ALA A 94 -0.14 -7.29 9.93
C ALA A 94 0.79 -6.56 10.93
N VAL A 95 1.64 -5.68 10.40
CA VAL A 95 2.43 -4.75 11.21
C VAL A 95 1.53 -3.58 11.59
N THR A 96 1.51 -3.26 12.87
CA THR A 96 0.72 -2.16 13.40
C THR A 96 1.63 -1.09 13.97
N ARG A 97 1.19 0.18 13.92
CA ARG A 97 1.85 1.30 14.57
C ARG A 97 0.83 2.21 15.24
N CYS A 98 1.18 2.79 16.39
CA CYS A 98 0.40 3.88 16.94
C CYS A 98 0.78 5.19 16.24
N VAL A 99 -0.19 5.84 15.62
CA VAL A 99 -0.04 7.05 14.79
C VAL A 99 -1.01 8.14 15.27
N PRO A 100 -0.83 9.40 14.86
CA PRO A 100 -1.82 10.44 15.11
C PRO A 100 -3.16 10.10 14.44
N SER A 101 -4.28 10.29 15.13
CA SER A 101 -5.62 9.96 14.58
C SER A 101 -5.96 10.68 13.27
N HIS A 102 -5.41 11.88 13.05
CA HIS A 102 -5.60 12.60 11.80
C HIS A 102 -4.97 11.88 10.60
N GLU A 103 -3.83 11.22 10.77
CA GLU A 103 -3.19 10.45 9.68
C GLU A 103 -4.09 9.28 9.24
N ASN A 104 -4.68 8.57 10.21
CA ASN A 104 -5.63 7.48 9.91
C ASN A 104 -6.89 7.97 9.21
N SER A 105 -7.36 9.18 9.54
CA SER A 105 -8.49 9.80 8.82
C SER A 105 -8.12 10.14 7.38
N VAL A 106 -6.90 10.66 7.15
CA VAL A 106 -6.38 10.95 5.80
C VAL A 106 -6.19 9.68 4.99
N GLN A 107 -5.61 8.63 5.57
CA GLN A 107 -5.41 7.33 4.91
C GLN A 107 -6.75 6.67 4.57
N GLY A 108 -7.71 6.67 5.49
CA GLY A 108 -9.05 6.12 5.26
C GLY A 108 -9.80 6.85 4.12
N GLY A 109 -9.77 8.18 4.12
CA GLY A 109 -10.34 8.99 3.03
C GLY A 109 -9.66 8.72 1.69
N THR A 110 -8.32 8.69 1.69
CA THR A 110 -7.50 8.36 0.52
C THR A 110 -7.89 7.02 -0.09
N LEU A 111 -7.95 5.96 0.73
CA LEU A 111 -8.27 4.62 0.27
C LEU A 111 -9.69 4.58 -0.28
N SER A 112 -10.65 5.20 0.40
CA SER A 112 -12.03 5.30 -0.08
C SER A 112 -12.11 5.96 -1.46
N SER A 113 -11.52 7.15 -1.63
CA SER A 113 -11.49 7.85 -2.93
C SER A 113 -10.78 7.02 -4.00
N PHE A 114 -9.65 6.40 -3.67
CA PHE A 114 -8.90 5.54 -4.58
C PHE A 114 -9.75 4.37 -5.09
N TYR A 115 -10.40 3.63 -4.19
CA TYR A 115 -11.20 2.45 -4.57
C TYR A 115 -12.36 2.83 -5.49
N THR A 116 -13.06 3.92 -5.18
CA THR A 116 -14.17 4.43 -6.00
C THR A 116 -13.69 4.91 -7.36
N ASN A 117 -12.67 5.77 -7.41
CA ASN A 117 -12.24 6.43 -8.64
C ASN A 117 -11.47 5.51 -9.60
N ASN A 118 -10.89 4.43 -9.09
CA ASN A 118 -10.12 3.47 -9.90
C ASN A 118 -10.83 2.13 -10.06
N GLY A 119 -12.10 2.03 -9.65
CA GLY A 119 -12.92 0.83 -9.83
C GLY A 119 -12.32 -0.42 -9.16
N VAL A 120 -11.65 -0.25 -8.02
CA VAL A 120 -11.04 -1.32 -7.23
C VAL A 120 -12.11 -1.91 -6.31
N THR A 121 -12.85 -2.86 -6.85
CA THR A 121 -13.89 -3.62 -6.14
C THR A 121 -13.30 -4.81 -5.41
N GLU A 122 -14.10 -5.47 -4.55
CA GLU A 122 -13.74 -6.70 -3.85
C GLU A 122 -12.99 -7.71 -4.75
N GLY A 123 -11.91 -8.28 -4.22
CA GLY A 123 -11.01 -9.21 -4.90
C GLY A 123 -10.06 -8.59 -5.92
N LYS A 124 -10.23 -7.32 -6.33
CA LYS A 124 -9.30 -6.70 -7.28
C LYS A 124 -7.97 -6.35 -6.63
N ALA A 125 -6.90 -6.61 -7.36
CA ALA A 125 -5.55 -6.27 -6.98
C ALA A 125 -5.26 -4.77 -7.16
N TYR A 126 -4.46 -4.21 -6.27
CA TYR A 126 -3.92 -2.85 -6.37
C TYR A 126 -2.52 -2.79 -5.74
N ASN A 127 -1.69 -1.87 -6.23
CA ASN A 127 -0.37 -1.60 -5.69
C ASN A 127 -0.37 -0.40 -4.74
N VAL A 128 0.59 -0.40 -3.82
CA VAL A 128 0.85 0.73 -2.91
C VAL A 128 2.18 1.41 -3.28
N GLY A 129 2.17 2.73 -3.38
CA GLY A 129 3.34 3.57 -3.62
C GLY A 129 3.37 4.80 -2.71
N PHE A 130 4.51 5.49 -2.73
CA PHE A 130 4.82 6.57 -1.80
C PHE A 130 5.48 7.73 -2.52
N SER A 131 4.95 8.95 -2.40
CA SER A 131 5.62 10.18 -2.81
C SER A 131 6.16 10.93 -1.59
N ASN A 132 7.14 11.80 -1.82
CA ASN A 132 7.77 12.61 -0.77
C ASN A 132 8.30 11.80 0.43
N SER A 133 8.77 10.57 0.20
CA SER A 133 9.23 9.64 1.25
C SER A 133 10.69 9.88 1.69
N GLY A 134 11.35 10.90 1.14
CA GLY A 134 12.74 11.23 1.45
C GLY A 134 12.95 11.52 2.93
N GLY A 135 13.93 10.86 3.54
CA GLY A 135 14.25 11.04 4.97
C GLY A 135 13.35 10.28 5.93
N LEU A 136 12.30 9.61 5.46
CA LEU A 136 11.48 8.76 6.32
C LEU A 136 12.20 7.47 6.71
N GLN A 137 12.00 7.10 7.98
CA GLN A 137 12.48 5.86 8.54
C GLN A 137 11.91 4.69 7.74
N TYR A 138 12.75 3.70 7.46
CA TYR A 138 12.44 2.47 6.71
C TYR A 138 12.12 2.64 5.22
N CYS A 139 11.69 3.81 4.73
CA CYS A 139 11.51 4.01 3.28
C CYS A 139 12.85 4.15 2.52
N GLY A 140 13.88 4.65 3.21
CA GLY A 140 15.24 4.72 2.71
C GLY A 140 16.05 3.46 3.00
N THR A 141 16.64 3.38 4.20
CA THR A 141 17.48 2.24 4.60
C THR A 141 17.27 1.90 6.08
N GLY A 142 17.65 0.68 6.45
CA GLY A 142 17.63 0.19 7.83
C GLY A 142 16.32 -0.49 8.21
N CYS A 143 16.43 -1.51 9.05
CA CYS A 143 15.30 -2.27 9.60
C CYS A 143 15.35 -2.39 11.12
N SER A 144 16.06 -1.46 11.77
CA SER A 144 16.11 -1.39 13.23
C SER A 144 14.78 -0.86 13.74
N ASN A 145 13.91 -1.76 14.17
CA ASN A 145 12.62 -1.43 14.77
C ASN A 145 12.85 -0.66 16.08
N THR A 146 12.40 0.59 16.14
CA THR A 146 12.55 1.45 17.33
C THR A 146 11.52 1.17 18.42
N GLY A 147 10.72 0.11 18.28
CA GLY A 147 9.72 -0.36 19.23
C GLY A 147 8.27 -0.02 18.86
N ASN A 148 8.05 0.71 17.76
CA ASN A 148 6.71 1.22 17.40
C ASN A 148 5.96 0.31 16.42
N GLU A 149 6.69 -0.48 15.61
CA GLU A 149 6.13 -1.44 14.66
C GLU A 149 5.92 -2.80 15.32
N VAL A 150 4.66 -3.18 15.54
CA VAL A 150 4.27 -4.35 16.32
C VAL A 150 3.48 -5.33 15.47
N ILE A 151 3.93 -6.59 15.47
CA ILE A 151 3.16 -7.74 15.00
C ILE A 151 2.65 -8.49 16.22
N ARG A 152 1.41 -8.98 16.18
CA ARG A 152 0.83 -9.74 17.29
C ARG A 152 1.66 -10.99 17.60
N ARG A 153 1.80 -11.30 18.89
CA ARG A 153 2.55 -12.47 19.37
C ARG A 153 1.98 -13.75 18.74
N GLY A 154 2.87 -14.60 18.23
CA GLY A 154 2.51 -15.86 17.57
C GLY A 154 2.22 -15.72 16.07
N GLU A 155 2.07 -14.49 15.56
CA GLU A 155 1.88 -14.20 14.14
C GLU A 155 3.14 -13.61 13.48
N GLN A 156 4.18 -13.40 14.30
CA GLN A 156 5.50 -13.04 13.81
C GLN A 156 6.16 -14.30 13.22
N GLY A 157 6.06 -14.44 11.90
CA GLY A 157 6.91 -15.37 11.15
C GLY A 157 8.41 -15.03 11.33
N GLN A 158 9.30 -15.88 10.82
CA GLN A 158 10.72 -15.50 10.71
C GLN A 158 10.81 -14.17 9.97
N ARG A 159 11.46 -13.16 10.57
CA ARG A 159 11.74 -11.89 9.90
C ARG A 159 12.65 -12.21 8.72
N PRO A 160 12.15 -12.23 7.49
CA PRO A 160 13.01 -12.47 6.36
C PRO A 160 13.98 -11.28 6.28
N GLY A 161 15.20 -11.48 5.77
CA GLY A 161 16.00 -10.34 5.30
C GLY A 161 15.21 -9.53 4.25
N PRO A 162 15.73 -8.39 3.76
CA PRO A 162 14.98 -7.55 2.84
C PRO A 162 14.41 -8.38 1.69
N GLN A 163 13.10 -8.31 1.46
CA GLN A 163 12.41 -9.13 0.43
C GLN A 163 12.13 -8.34 -0.85
N PHE A 164 12.41 -7.03 -0.82
CA PHE A 164 11.99 -6.10 -1.85
C PHE A 164 13.10 -5.14 -2.29
N LEU A 165 13.16 -4.89 -3.60
CA LEU A 165 13.95 -3.84 -4.23
C LEU A 165 13.14 -2.54 -4.17
N ARG A 166 13.81 -1.45 -3.81
CA ARG A 166 13.27 -0.11 -3.98
C ARG A 166 13.25 0.22 -5.46
N ARG A 167 12.08 0.58 -5.98
CA ARG A 167 11.90 1.06 -7.35
C ARG A 167 11.41 2.50 -7.28
N HIS A 168 12.15 3.38 -7.95
CA HIS A 168 11.73 4.77 -8.10
C HIS A 168 11.14 4.94 -9.49
N PHE A 169 10.00 5.61 -9.55
CA PHE A 169 9.33 5.99 -10.78
C PHE A 169 9.19 7.50 -10.85
N ARG A 170 9.11 8.01 -12.07
CA ARG A 170 8.84 9.42 -12.34
C ARG A 170 7.56 9.57 -13.13
N SER A 171 6.68 10.46 -12.69
CA SER A 171 5.49 10.81 -13.46
C SER A 171 5.81 11.81 -14.57
N ASN A 172 4.85 12.00 -15.49
CA ASN A 172 4.87 13.04 -16.53
C ASN A 172 4.89 14.47 -15.97
N GLU A 173 4.66 14.62 -14.66
CA GLU A 173 4.61 15.90 -13.96
C GLU A 173 5.74 16.02 -12.92
N GLY A 174 6.73 15.12 -12.95
CA GLY A 174 7.94 15.21 -12.12
C GLY A 174 7.85 14.58 -10.73
N HIS A 175 6.69 14.04 -10.35
CA HIS A 175 6.52 13.33 -9.07
C HIS A 175 7.47 12.14 -8.98
N SER A 176 8.17 11.99 -7.85
CA SER A 176 8.91 10.78 -7.54
C SER A 176 8.03 9.83 -6.74
N ILE A 177 7.87 8.62 -7.26
CA ILE A 177 7.04 7.58 -6.65
C ILE A 177 7.95 6.42 -6.28
N LEU A 178 8.06 6.15 -4.99
CA LEU A 178 8.72 4.97 -4.44
C LEU A 178 7.71 3.82 -4.41
N MET A 179 8.10 2.68 -4.95
CA MET A 179 7.40 1.41 -4.81
C MET A 179 8.40 0.31 -4.46
N PHE A 180 7.89 -0.84 -4.07
CA PHE A 180 8.70 -1.99 -3.67
C PHE A 180 8.37 -3.19 -4.54
N GLU A 181 9.40 -3.67 -5.24
CA GLU A 181 9.34 -4.83 -6.12
C GLU A 181 9.92 -6.04 -5.40
N ARG A 182 9.32 -7.22 -5.53
CA ARG A 182 9.84 -8.42 -4.85
C ARG A 182 11.16 -8.86 -5.47
N TRP A 183 12.15 -9.23 -4.64
CA TRP A 183 13.48 -9.70 -5.09
C TRP A 183 13.42 -10.93 -6.01
N SER A 184 12.44 -11.81 -5.80
CA SER A 184 12.23 -13.01 -6.62
C SER A 184 11.59 -12.70 -7.98
N GLU A 185 11.12 -11.48 -8.21
CA GLU A 185 10.36 -11.06 -9.39
C GLU A 185 10.88 -9.72 -9.93
N PRO A 186 12.18 -9.64 -10.31
CA PRO A 186 12.77 -8.42 -10.84
C PRO A 186 12.07 -8.01 -12.14
N GLY A 187 11.77 -6.72 -12.28
CA GLY A 187 11.02 -6.18 -13.42
C GLY A 187 9.51 -6.40 -13.35
N SER A 188 8.98 -7.03 -12.30
CA SER A 188 7.53 -7.17 -12.11
C SER A 188 6.80 -5.83 -12.07
N LEU A 189 7.45 -4.71 -11.74
CA LEU A 189 6.85 -3.37 -11.80
C LEU A 189 7.13 -2.59 -13.10
N ASP A 190 7.86 -3.15 -14.07
CA ASP A 190 8.22 -2.42 -15.30
C ASP A 190 7.00 -2.09 -16.17
N HIS A 191 5.96 -2.91 -16.07
CA HIS A 191 4.68 -2.70 -16.75
C HIS A 191 3.94 -1.42 -16.31
N LEU A 192 4.34 -0.81 -15.19
CA LEU A 192 3.76 0.46 -14.74
C LEU A 192 4.24 1.65 -15.57
N VAL A 193 5.32 1.51 -16.35
CA VAL A 193 5.74 2.58 -17.27
C VAL A 193 4.68 2.75 -18.36
N GLY A 194 4.14 3.97 -18.48
CA GLY A 194 3.02 4.30 -19.34
C GLY A 194 1.63 4.13 -18.69
N SER A 195 1.55 3.56 -17.48
CA SER A 195 0.29 3.44 -16.74
C SER A 195 -0.01 4.69 -15.91
N GLN A 196 -1.29 4.85 -15.55
CA GLN A 196 -1.72 5.87 -14.59
C GLN A 196 -1.56 5.37 -13.15
N VAL A 197 -1.25 6.29 -12.25
CA VAL A 197 -1.30 6.09 -10.80
C VAL A 197 -2.12 7.19 -10.14
N TRP A 198 -2.81 6.84 -9.07
CA TRP A 198 -3.65 7.78 -8.32
C TRP A 198 -2.82 8.48 -7.25
N LEU A 199 -2.61 9.78 -7.40
CA LEU A 199 -2.03 10.62 -6.35
C LEU A 199 -3.08 10.90 -5.29
N ALA A 200 -3.01 10.15 -4.19
CA ALA A 200 -4.01 10.17 -3.12
C ALA A 200 -4.38 11.59 -2.65
N HIS A 201 -3.36 12.41 -2.39
CA HIS A 201 -3.55 13.73 -1.82
C HIS A 201 -4.12 14.74 -2.81
N GLU A 202 -3.90 14.53 -4.11
CA GLU A 202 -4.34 15.44 -5.17
C GLU A 202 -5.62 14.95 -5.85
N GLU A 203 -6.15 13.80 -5.42
CA GLU A 203 -7.35 13.14 -5.95
C GLU A 203 -7.41 13.10 -7.49
N ARG A 204 -6.28 12.74 -8.11
CA ARG A 204 -6.15 12.69 -9.57
C ARG A 204 -5.12 11.66 -10.02
N ASN A 205 -5.20 11.29 -11.29
CA ASN A 205 -4.23 10.41 -11.94
C ASN A 205 -3.05 11.19 -12.55
N VAL A 206 -1.87 10.59 -12.48
CA VAL A 206 -0.68 10.98 -13.26
C VAL A 206 -0.10 9.76 -13.97
N THR A 207 0.61 9.97 -15.07
CA THR A 207 1.19 8.87 -15.86
C THR A 207 2.64 8.65 -15.46
N ILE A 208 3.03 7.41 -15.14
CA ILE A 208 4.44 7.05 -14.99
C ILE A 208 5.11 7.08 -16.37
N THR A 209 6.23 7.78 -16.48
CA THR A 209 6.95 7.93 -17.76
C THR A 209 8.23 7.10 -17.83
N HIS A 210 8.88 6.83 -16.69
CA HIS A 210 10.06 5.99 -16.62
C HIS A 210 10.33 5.52 -15.19
N ALA A 211 11.07 4.40 -15.09
CA ALA A 211 11.79 4.04 -13.88
C ALA A 211 13.05 4.91 -13.76
N ALA A 212 13.34 5.39 -12.56
CA ALA A 212 14.48 6.26 -12.23
C ALA A 212 15.57 5.51 -11.46
#